data_AF-A0A9F2RBT0-F1
#
_entry.id   AF-A0A9F2RBT0-F1
#
_cell.length_a   1.000
_cell.length_b   1.000
_cell.length_c   1.000
_cell.angle_alpha   90.00
_cell.angle_beta   90.00
_cell.angle_gamma   90.00
#
_symmetry.space_group_name_H-M   'P 1'
#
loop_
_entity.id
_entity.type
_entity.pdbx_description
1 polymer ?
#
loop_
_entity_poly.entity_id
_entity_poly.type
_entity_poly.pdbx_seq_one_letter_code
_entity_poly.pdbx_strand_id
1 'polypeptide(L)'
;MAGAPLSLPSGVPLERIVQVALQRGYTAQGEMFSAADMAKLAEEVFPCTTQLLSGGLQGQNRERILQHLGAGFPVLIPYDEDYNHEPCLRNGYKAHWAIASGALLGLKSDFQLPACQEDEDIPGLFHASPTASAVPLEAVAETYLLSKQGKSCRYQLWNYSQVQESNAQLTGFSPRRAADGKVYIVPAGGVREGLCGKAVLLRPRP
;
A
#
# COMPACT_ATOMS: atom_id res chain seq x y z
N MET A 1 -2.38 9.27 -7.24
CA MET A 1 -2.43 9.09 -5.76
C MET A 1 -1.05 8.94 -5.14
N ALA A 2 -0.18 8.04 -5.64
CA ALA A 2 1.16 7.85 -5.06
C ALA A 2 2.20 8.93 -5.36
N GLY A 3 2.00 9.74 -6.42
CA GLY A 3 2.92 10.83 -6.75
C GLY A 3 2.92 11.99 -5.75
N ALA A 4 1.82 12.23 -5.02
CA ALA A 4 1.75 13.36 -4.09
C ALA A 4 2.62 13.17 -2.84
N PRO A 5 2.61 11.99 -2.17
CA PRO A 5 3.54 11.71 -1.06
C PRO A 5 5.01 11.61 -1.48
N LEU A 6 5.33 11.60 -2.78
CA LEU A 6 6.71 11.59 -3.28
C LEU A 6 7.28 13.01 -3.45
N SER A 7 6.56 14.06 -3.03
CA SER A 7 6.97 15.47 -3.13
C SER A 7 7.49 15.88 -4.51
N LEU A 8 6.79 15.43 -5.56
CA LEU A 8 7.20 15.66 -6.93
C LEU A 8 6.95 17.12 -7.36
N PRO A 9 7.90 17.76 -8.07
CA PRO A 9 7.79 19.16 -8.49
C PRO A 9 6.65 19.44 -9.48
N SER A 10 6.16 18.41 -10.18
CA SER A 10 4.95 18.47 -11.01
C SER A 10 4.22 17.13 -10.98
N GLY A 11 2.89 17.16 -10.90
CA GLY A 11 2.08 15.94 -10.92
C GLY A 11 2.15 15.23 -12.29
N VAL A 12 2.40 13.92 -12.28
CA VAL A 12 2.29 13.09 -13.49
C VAL A 12 0.81 12.84 -13.78
N PRO A 13 0.30 13.19 -14.97
CA PRO A 13 -1.11 13.00 -15.31
C PRO A 13 -1.46 11.52 -15.40
N LEU A 14 -2.70 11.16 -15.06
CA LEU A 14 -3.16 9.76 -15.04
C LEU A 14 -3.04 9.12 -16.43
N GLU A 15 -3.35 9.88 -17.47
CA GLU A 15 -3.31 9.47 -18.87
C GLU A 15 -1.91 9.00 -19.25
N ARG A 16 -0.86 9.69 -18.76
CA ARG A 16 0.52 9.29 -18.99
C ARG A 16 0.85 7.96 -18.31
N ILE A 17 0.40 7.78 -17.07
CA ILE A 17 0.63 6.54 -16.31
C ILE A 17 -0.02 5.35 -17.03
N VAL A 18 -1.29 5.51 -17.44
CA VAL A 18 -2.02 4.46 -18.19
C VAL A 18 -1.38 4.19 -19.54
N GLN A 19 -0.97 5.23 -20.28
CA GLN A 19 -0.31 5.08 -21.57
C GLN A 19 0.98 4.26 -21.47
N VAL A 20 1.84 4.54 -20.48
CA VAL A 20 3.08 3.78 -20.26
C VAL A 20 2.75 2.33 -19.90
N ALA A 21 1.79 2.10 -19.01
CA ALA A 21 1.38 0.76 -18.62
C ALA A 21 0.85 -0.07 -19.81
N LEU A 22 0.09 0.54 -20.72
CA LEU A 22 -0.38 -0.07 -21.96
C LEU A 22 0.79 -0.40 -22.90
N GLN A 23 1.71 0.55 -23.12
CA GLN A 23 2.87 0.36 -24.00
C GLN A 23 3.80 -0.75 -23.52
N ARG A 24 3.91 -0.95 -22.21
CA ARG A 24 4.69 -2.03 -21.61
C ARG A 24 3.96 -3.36 -21.52
N GLY A 25 2.66 -3.38 -21.86
CA GLY A 25 1.83 -4.58 -21.74
C GLY A 25 1.54 -4.99 -20.30
N TYR A 26 1.64 -4.07 -19.33
CA TYR A 26 1.33 -4.34 -17.92
C TYR A 26 -0.18 -4.35 -17.64
N THR A 27 -0.94 -3.68 -18.50
CA THR A 27 -2.39 -3.64 -18.44
C THR A 27 -2.99 -3.62 -19.84
N ALA A 28 -4.26 -4.01 -19.95
CA ALA A 28 -5.06 -3.85 -21.15
C ALA A 28 -6.04 -2.67 -21.04
N GLN A 29 -6.45 -2.29 -19.82
CA GLN A 29 -7.53 -1.33 -19.58
C GLN A 29 -7.30 -0.41 -18.36
N GLY A 30 -6.20 -0.60 -17.63
CA GLY A 30 -5.86 0.16 -16.42
C GLY A 30 -5.71 -0.71 -15.16
N GLU A 31 -6.31 -1.91 -15.12
CA GLU A 31 -6.10 -2.83 -14.00
C GLU A 31 -4.68 -3.38 -13.97
N MET A 32 -4.13 -3.52 -12.76
CA MET A 32 -2.79 -4.02 -12.52
C MET A 32 -2.84 -5.25 -11.60
N PHE A 33 -2.54 -6.43 -12.15
CA PHE A 33 -2.54 -7.70 -11.42
C PHE A 33 -1.13 -8.21 -11.07
N SER A 34 -0.10 -7.37 -11.24
CA SER A 34 1.30 -7.71 -10.98
C SER A 34 1.96 -6.61 -10.15
N ALA A 35 2.38 -6.94 -8.92
CA ALA A 35 3.11 -6.01 -8.08
C ALA A 35 4.52 -5.70 -8.62
N ALA A 36 5.13 -6.65 -9.34
CA ALA A 36 6.40 -6.42 -10.02
C ALA A 36 6.27 -5.41 -11.16
N ASP A 37 5.19 -5.48 -11.94
CA ASP A 37 4.97 -4.52 -13.03
C ASP A 37 4.49 -3.16 -12.51
N MET A 38 3.74 -3.14 -11.39
CA MET A 38 3.44 -1.89 -10.68
C MET A 38 4.73 -1.20 -10.21
N ALA A 39 5.70 -1.95 -9.69
CA ALA A 39 6.99 -1.42 -9.26
C ALA A 39 7.76 -0.80 -10.43
N LYS A 40 7.92 -1.54 -11.54
CA LYS A 40 8.56 -1.03 -12.77
C LYS A 40 7.86 0.21 -13.31
N LEU A 41 6.53 0.18 -13.38
CA LEU A 41 5.72 1.31 -13.84
C LEU A 41 6.00 2.54 -12.99
N ALA A 42 6.07 2.40 -11.66
CA ALA A 42 6.35 3.52 -10.77
C ALA A 42 7.73 4.14 -11.03
N GLU A 43 8.79 3.34 -11.23
CA GLU A 43 10.14 3.86 -11.55
C GLU A 43 10.21 4.54 -12.92
N GLU A 44 9.43 4.07 -13.89
CA GLU A 44 9.38 4.66 -15.23
C GLU A 44 8.64 6.00 -15.26
N VAL A 45 7.56 6.13 -14.49
CA VAL A 45 6.69 7.33 -14.55
C VAL A 45 7.02 8.35 -13.47
N PHE A 46 7.63 7.95 -12.36
CA PHE A 46 8.00 8.84 -11.27
C PHE A 46 9.53 8.84 -11.04
N PRO A 47 10.11 9.94 -10.54
CA PRO A 47 11.49 9.98 -10.09
C PRO A 47 11.63 9.30 -8.71
N CYS A 48 11.32 8.00 -8.65
CA CYS A 48 11.44 7.18 -7.45
C CYS A 48 12.21 5.88 -7.74
N THR A 49 12.64 5.22 -6.68
CA THR A 49 13.07 3.82 -6.67
C THR A 49 12.03 2.99 -5.97
N THR A 50 11.94 1.72 -6.34
CA THR A 50 11.00 0.77 -5.74
C THR A 50 11.69 -0.42 -5.10
N GLN A 51 11.05 -0.96 -4.07
CA GLN A 51 11.40 -2.25 -3.50
C GLN A 51 10.15 -3.12 -3.44
N LEU A 52 10.19 -4.26 -4.14
CA LEU A 52 9.14 -5.26 -4.07
C LEU A 52 9.34 -6.15 -2.84
N LEU A 53 8.35 -6.16 -1.95
CA LEU A 53 8.25 -7.13 -0.88
C LEU A 53 7.49 -8.37 -1.36
N SER A 54 7.88 -9.54 -0.84
CA SER A 54 7.25 -10.82 -1.12
C SER A 54 7.31 -11.70 0.13
N GLY A 55 6.42 -12.71 0.21
CA GLY A 55 6.34 -13.60 1.37
C GLY A 55 5.39 -13.12 2.47
N GLY A 56 4.46 -12.21 2.17
CA GLY A 56 3.49 -11.68 3.13
C GLY A 56 3.91 -10.34 3.74
N LEU A 57 3.01 -9.74 4.51
CA LEU A 57 3.23 -8.43 5.15
C LEU A 57 3.59 -8.54 6.65
N GLN A 58 3.86 -9.75 7.16
CA GLN A 58 4.25 -9.99 8.56
C GLN A 58 5.78 -10.13 8.72
N GLY A 59 6.24 -10.34 9.96
CA GLY A 59 7.65 -10.55 10.30
C GLY A 59 8.53 -9.38 9.87
N GLN A 60 9.70 -9.67 9.27
CA GLN A 60 10.61 -8.63 8.77
C GLN A 60 9.96 -7.66 7.76
N ASN A 61 8.93 -8.10 7.02
CA ASN A 61 8.25 -7.18 6.09
C ASN A 61 7.39 -6.17 6.84
N ARG A 62 6.82 -6.52 8.00
CA ARG A 62 6.11 -5.56 8.87
C ARG A 62 7.05 -4.48 9.37
N GLU A 63 8.23 -4.86 9.85
CA GLU A 63 9.28 -3.93 10.29
C GLU A 63 9.68 -2.98 9.16
N ARG A 64 9.97 -3.52 7.98
CA ARG A 64 10.35 -2.72 6.79
C ARG A 64 9.24 -1.75 6.38
N ILE A 65 7.98 -2.19 6.36
CA ILE A 65 6.84 -1.33 6.01
C ILE A 65 6.71 -0.19 7.01
N LEU A 66 6.75 -0.47 8.32
CA LEU A 66 6.59 0.55 9.35
C LEU A 66 7.77 1.53 9.39
N GLN A 67 9.01 1.05 9.20
CA GLN A 67 10.18 1.91 9.05
C GLN A 67 10.08 2.80 7.81
N HIS A 68 9.64 2.26 6.68
CA HIS A 68 9.47 3.00 5.42
C HIS A 68 8.41 4.09 5.54
N LEU A 69 7.26 3.77 6.15
CA LEU A 69 6.20 4.75 6.44
C LEU A 69 6.66 5.80 7.45
N GLY A 70 7.41 5.40 8.50
CA GLY A 70 7.99 6.31 9.49
C GLY A 70 9.02 7.28 8.90
N ALA A 71 9.69 6.89 7.81
CA ALA A 71 10.55 7.78 7.03
C ALA A 71 9.76 8.71 6.08
N GLY A 72 8.42 8.68 6.12
CA GLY A 72 7.55 9.52 5.30
C GLY A 72 7.34 8.99 3.88
N PHE A 73 7.72 7.75 3.59
CA PHE A 73 7.65 7.19 2.25
C PHE A 73 6.43 6.28 2.06
N PRO A 74 5.73 6.34 0.91
CA PRO A 74 4.50 5.58 0.71
C PRO A 74 4.76 4.11 0.36
N VAL A 75 3.75 3.28 0.67
CA VAL A 75 3.70 1.86 0.32
C VAL A 75 2.45 1.58 -0.50
N LEU A 76 2.61 0.91 -1.64
CA LEU A 76 1.49 0.36 -2.41
C LEU A 76 1.17 -1.05 -1.94
N ILE A 77 -0.07 -1.29 -1.55
CA ILE A 77 -0.54 -2.56 -1.02
C ILE A 77 -1.73 -3.04 -1.85
N PRO A 78 -1.61 -4.17 -2.56
CA PRO A 78 -2.77 -4.81 -3.12
C PRO A 78 -3.59 -5.47 -2.01
N TYR A 79 -4.91 -5.36 -2.07
CA TYR A 79 -5.84 -5.92 -1.08
C TYR A 79 -7.16 -6.29 -1.77
N ASP A 80 -8.04 -7.02 -1.08
CA ASP A 80 -9.37 -7.37 -1.61
C ASP A 80 -10.41 -6.40 -1.07
N GLU A 81 -11.07 -5.71 -1.99
CA GLU A 81 -11.91 -4.55 -1.69
C GLU A 81 -13.38 -4.95 -1.44
N ASP A 82 -13.95 -4.51 -0.31
CA ASP A 82 -15.39 -4.61 -0.06
C ASP A 82 -16.18 -3.40 -0.62
N TYR A 83 -17.50 -3.40 -0.47
CA TYR A 83 -18.38 -2.33 -0.95
C TYR A 83 -18.11 -0.97 -0.29
N ASN A 84 -17.60 -0.95 0.94
CA ASN A 84 -17.15 0.28 1.63
C ASN A 84 -15.69 0.66 1.31
N HIS A 85 -15.05 -0.08 0.40
CA HIS A 85 -13.63 0.03 0.02
C HIS A 85 -12.61 -0.44 1.06
N GLU A 86 -13.05 -0.96 2.20
CA GLU A 86 -12.17 -1.53 3.21
C GLU A 86 -11.63 -2.92 2.79
N PRO A 87 -10.57 -3.40 3.43
CA PRO A 87 -10.06 -4.75 3.19
C PRO A 87 -11.03 -5.82 3.67
N CYS A 88 -11.22 -6.85 2.85
CA CYS A 88 -12.04 -8.01 3.18
C CYS A 88 -11.37 -9.33 2.78
N LEU A 89 -12.04 -10.44 3.05
CA LEU A 89 -11.57 -11.81 2.79
C LEU A 89 -12.53 -12.52 1.83
N ARG A 90 -12.56 -12.11 0.55
CA ARG A 90 -13.50 -12.59 -0.48
C ARG A 90 -12.79 -13.22 -1.69
N ASN A 91 -11.74 -14.00 -1.42
CA ASN A 91 -10.89 -14.73 -2.37
C ASN A 91 -10.04 -13.86 -3.31
N GLY A 92 -10.01 -12.53 -3.14
CA GLY A 92 -9.28 -11.61 -4.00
C GLY A 92 -10.04 -11.25 -5.28
N TYR A 93 -11.33 -11.61 -5.38
CA TYR A 93 -12.13 -11.34 -6.56
C TYR A 93 -12.33 -9.85 -6.85
N LYS A 94 -12.13 -9.00 -5.86
CA LYS A 94 -12.07 -7.55 -6.03
C LYS A 94 -10.70 -7.02 -5.62
N ALA A 95 -9.64 -7.68 -6.10
CA ALA A 95 -8.27 -7.18 -5.97
C ALA A 95 -8.20 -5.71 -6.39
N HIS A 96 -7.72 -4.88 -5.47
CA HIS A 96 -7.57 -3.44 -5.60
C HIS A 96 -6.26 -2.98 -5.00
N TRP A 97 -5.92 -1.71 -5.21
CA TRP A 97 -4.67 -1.12 -4.74
C TRP A 97 -4.97 0.02 -3.78
N ALA A 98 -4.31 -0.03 -2.63
CA ALA A 98 -4.25 1.08 -1.69
C ALA A 98 -2.84 1.66 -1.64
N ILE A 99 -2.76 2.92 -1.23
CA ILE A 99 -1.55 3.55 -0.76
C ILE A 99 -1.64 3.73 0.75
N ALA A 100 -0.66 3.20 1.48
CA ALA A 100 -0.40 3.59 2.85
C ALA A 100 0.62 4.73 2.84
N SER A 101 0.32 5.84 3.53
CA SER A 101 1.20 7.00 3.63
C SER A 101 1.62 7.35 5.06
N GLY A 102 1.18 6.55 6.03
CA GLY A 102 1.56 6.67 7.43
C GLY A 102 1.02 5.50 8.24
N ALA A 103 1.41 5.44 9.51
CA ALA A 103 0.89 4.46 10.46
C ALA A 103 0.51 5.16 11.78
N LEU A 104 -0.56 4.66 12.41
CA LEU A 104 -0.94 5.01 13.77
C LEU A 104 -0.63 3.80 14.65
N LEU A 105 0.17 4.03 15.71
CA LEU A 105 0.63 2.99 16.62
C LEU A 105 -0.03 3.19 17.98
N GLY A 106 -0.81 2.20 18.42
CA GLY A 106 -1.26 2.12 19.80
C GLY A 106 -0.15 1.51 20.66
N LEU A 107 0.34 2.25 21.65
CA LEU A 107 1.46 1.83 22.49
C LEU A 107 0.96 1.26 23.81
N LYS A 108 1.70 0.31 24.38
CA LYS A 108 1.42 -0.22 25.73
C LYS A 108 1.60 0.89 26.77
N SER A 109 0.79 0.86 27.82
CA SER A 109 0.72 1.93 28.83
C SER A 109 2.00 2.15 29.64
N ASP A 110 2.89 1.16 29.69
CA ASP A 110 4.19 1.20 30.35
C ASP A 110 5.31 1.74 29.47
N PHE A 111 5.04 2.00 28.19
CA PHE A 111 6.06 2.48 27.26
C PHE A 111 6.25 3.99 27.36
N GLN A 112 7.50 4.40 27.58
CA GLN A 112 7.86 5.81 27.56
C GLN A 112 7.88 6.34 26.11
N LEU A 113 7.08 7.36 25.84
CA LEU A 113 6.99 7.97 24.52
C LEU A 113 8.36 8.50 24.05
N PRO A 114 8.70 8.35 22.75
CA PRO A 114 9.88 8.98 22.19
C PRO A 114 9.67 10.50 22.09
N ALA A 115 10.60 11.21 21.43
CA ALA A 115 10.44 12.63 21.16
C ALA A 115 9.21 12.89 20.25
N CYS A 116 8.06 13.06 20.89
CA CYS A 116 6.77 13.30 20.25
C CYS A 116 6.15 14.60 20.76
N GLN A 117 5.32 15.20 19.92
CA GLN A 117 4.48 16.33 20.30
C GLN A 117 3.03 15.87 20.33
N GLU A 118 2.31 16.18 21.41
CA GLU A 118 0.88 15.92 21.49
C GLU A 118 0.14 16.81 20.49
N ASP A 119 -0.87 16.26 19.83
CA ASP A 119 -1.75 16.99 18.92
C ASP A 119 -2.57 18.03 19.71
N GLU A 120 -2.74 19.22 19.15
CA GLU A 120 -3.43 20.33 19.82
C GLU A 120 -4.94 20.10 19.94
N ASP A 121 -5.52 19.36 18.98
CA ASP A 121 -6.97 19.14 18.87
C ASP A 121 -7.41 17.77 19.38
N ILE A 122 -6.50 16.78 19.41
CA ILE A 122 -6.79 15.39 19.75
C ILE A 122 -5.92 14.92 20.93
N PRO A 123 -6.42 15.05 22.18
CA PRO A 123 -5.71 14.59 23.36
C PRO A 123 -5.34 13.10 23.28
N GLY A 124 -4.10 12.76 23.63
CA GLY A 124 -3.55 11.41 23.57
C GLY A 124 -3.06 10.98 22.17
N LEU A 125 -3.22 11.81 21.14
CA LEU A 125 -2.55 11.60 19.86
C LEU A 125 -1.19 12.30 19.89
N PHE A 126 -0.13 11.57 19.52
CA PHE A 126 1.23 12.09 19.53
C PHE A 126 1.85 11.97 18.14
N HIS A 127 2.40 13.08 17.65
CA HIS A 127 3.16 13.15 16.40
C HIS A 127 4.64 12.89 16.69
N ALA A 128 5.21 11.87 16.06
CA ALA A 128 6.64 11.61 16.15
C ALA A 128 7.42 12.74 15.46
N SER A 129 8.44 13.27 16.14
CA SER A 129 9.41 14.18 15.51
C SER A 129 10.16 13.45 14.39
N PRO A 130 10.60 14.14 13.31
CA PRO A 130 11.51 13.57 12.31
C PRO A 130 12.81 13.00 12.91
N THR A 131 13.21 13.47 14.10
CA THR A 131 14.40 12.98 14.84
C THR A 131 14.06 11.91 15.87
N ALA A 132 12.81 11.50 15.99
CA ALA A 132 12.40 10.48 16.96
C ALA A 132 13.00 9.12 16.59
N SER A 133 13.49 8.41 17.60
CA SER A 133 13.87 7.01 17.45
C SER A 133 12.67 6.16 17.03
N ALA A 134 12.93 5.14 16.22
CA ALA A 134 11.90 4.18 15.85
C ALA A 134 11.29 3.51 17.11
N VAL A 135 9.97 3.37 17.11
CA VAL A 135 9.27 2.66 18.19
C VAL A 135 9.52 1.16 18.04
N PRO A 136 10.02 0.47 19.08
CA PRO A 136 10.18 -0.98 19.07
C PRO A 136 8.83 -1.69 18.90
N LEU A 137 8.76 -2.73 18.06
CA LEU A 137 7.48 -3.41 17.77
C LEU A 137 6.88 -4.11 18.99
N GLU A 138 7.70 -4.52 19.96
CA GLU A 138 7.26 -5.11 21.22
C GLU A 138 6.49 -4.13 22.12
N ALA A 139 6.67 -2.82 21.94
CA ALA A 139 5.93 -1.78 22.63
C ALA A 139 4.59 -1.44 21.94
N VAL A 140 4.38 -1.91 20.71
CA VAL A 140 3.19 -1.63 19.91
C VAL A 140 2.13 -2.68 20.20
N ALA A 141 1.01 -2.25 20.81
CA ALA A 141 -0.17 -3.07 21.03
C ALA A 141 -1.05 -3.16 19.77
N GLU A 142 -1.19 -2.05 19.04
CA GLU A 142 -2.06 -1.94 17.88
C GLU A 142 -1.38 -1.19 16.74
N THR A 143 -1.69 -1.57 15.50
CA THR A 143 -1.13 -0.91 14.31
C THR A 143 -2.24 -0.66 13.31
N TYR A 144 -2.37 0.59 12.91
CA TYR A 144 -3.28 1.02 11.85
C TYR A 144 -2.50 1.68 10.72
N LEU A 145 -2.91 1.43 9.49
CA LEU A 145 -2.35 2.07 8.30
C LEU A 145 -3.25 3.21 7.85
N LEU A 146 -2.66 4.39 7.71
CA LEU A 146 -3.32 5.53 7.07
C LEU A 146 -3.34 5.28 5.57
N SER A 147 -4.49 4.81 5.09
CA SER A 147 -4.65 4.22 3.76
C SER A 147 -5.60 5.02 2.89
N LYS A 148 -5.35 5.01 1.57
CA LYS A 148 -6.22 5.62 0.56
C LYS A 148 -6.30 4.74 -0.69
N GLN A 149 -7.45 4.77 -1.38
CA GLN A 149 -7.73 3.98 -2.58
C GLN A 149 -8.35 4.84 -3.70
N GLY A 150 -8.35 4.33 -4.94
CA GLY A 150 -8.56 5.12 -6.16
C GLY A 150 -9.97 5.68 -6.40
N LYS A 151 -10.96 5.21 -5.65
CA LYS A 151 -12.38 5.53 -5.78
C LYS A 151 -12.87 6.52 -4.73
N SER A 152 -12.02 6.95 -3.80
CA SER A 152 -12.35 7.94 -2.77
C SER A 152 -11.21 8.91 -2.51
N CYS A 153 -11.57 10.17 -2.23
CA CYS A 153 -10.59 11.17 -1.82
C CYS A 153 -10.19 11.06 -0.33
N ARG A 154 -10.96 10.32 0.47
CA ARG A 154 -10.81 10.24 1.93
C ARG A 154 -9.77 9.20 2.34
N TYR A 155 -8.96 9.57 3.32
CA TYR A 155 -8.13 8.62 4.05
C TYR A 155 -8.99 7.78 4.99
N GLN A 156 -8.53 6.55 5.23
CA GLN A 156 -9.12 5.62 6.18
C GLN A 156 -8.01 5.02 7.04
N LEU A 157 -8.33 4.70 8.29
CA LEU A 157 -7.45 3.93 9.16
C LEU A 157 -7.88 2.48 9.09
N TRP A 158 -6.99 1.62 8.60
CA TRP A 158 -7.24 0.18 8.52
C TRP A 158 -6.35 -0.56 9.49
N ASN A 159 -6.91 -1.52 10.22
CA ASN A 159 -6.12 -2.40 11.09
C ASN A 159 -5.09 -3.17 10.23
N TYR A 160 -3.83 -3.17 10.66
CA TYR A 160 -2.73 -3.78 9.90
C TYR A 160 -2.97 -5.27 9.63
N SER A 161 -3.47 -6.01 10.63
CA SER A 161 -3.75 -7.44 10.50
C SER A 161 -4.82 -7.70 9.45
N GLN A 162 -5.89 -6.89 9.42
CA GLN A 162 -6.94 -7.00 8.40
C GLN A 162 -6.41 -6.74 6.99
N VAL A 163 -5.55 -5.72 6.81
CA VAL A 163 -4.90 -5.44 5.51
C VAL A 163 -4.02 -6.61 5.08
N GLN A 164 -3.24 -7.15 6.02
CA GLN A 164 -2.33 -8.26 5.76
C GLN A 164 -3.07 -9.55 5.40
N GLU A 165 -4.15 -9.89 6.10
CA GLU A 165 -4.97 -11.06 5.80
C GLU A 165 -5.64 -10.91 4.43
N SER A 166 -6.18 -9.72 4.14
CA SER A 166 -6.77 -9.39 2.84
C SER A 166 -5.77 -9.51 1.69
N ASN A 167 -4.52 -9.08 1.88
CA ASN A 167 -3.42 -9.23 0.94
C ASN A 167 -2.99 -10.70 0.77
N ALA A 168 -2.89 -11.45 1.88
CA ALA A 168 -2.42 -12.84 1.91
C ALA A 168 -3.41 -13.83 1.26
N GLN A 169 -4.66 -13.43 1.06
CA GLN A 169 -5.67 -14.26 0.41
C GLN A 169 -5.95 -13.90 -1.06
N LEU A 170 -5.22 -12.94 -1.64
CA LEU A 170 -5.34 -12.53 -3.04
C LEU A 170 -4.94 -13.64 -4.01
N THR A 171 -5.85 -14.57 -4.26
CA THR A 171 -5.51 -15.84 -4.92
C THR A 171 -6.40 -16.10 -6.14
N GLY A 172 -7.65 -15.66 -6.10
CA GLY A 172 -8.62 -15.87 -7.15
C GLY A 172 -8.73 -14.71 -8.13
N PHE A 173 -8.78 -15.02 -9.42
CA PHE A 173 -9.26 -14.08 -10.41
C PHE A 173 -10.79 -14.05 -10.41
N SER A 174 -11.39 -12.86 -10.58
CA SER A 174 -12.84 -12.69 -10.50
C SER A 174 -13.58 -13.50 -11.58
N PRO A 175 -14.53 -14.38 -11.23
CA PRO A 175 -15.34 -15.09 -12.22
C PRO A 175 -16.15 -14.13 -13.10
N ARG A 176 -16.57 -12.98 -12.57
CA ARG A 176 -17.26 -11.94 -13.34
C ARG A 176 -16.35 -11.33 -14.41
N ARG A 177 -15.08 -11.05 -14.07
CA ARG A 177 -14.10 -10.57 -15.07
C ARG A 177 -13.76 -11.63 -16.10
N ALA A 178 -13.68 -12.90 -15.68
CA ALA A 178 -13.45 -14.00 -16.62
C ALA A 178 -14.60 -14.17 -17.64
N ALA A 179 -15.82 -13.78 -17.27
CA ALA A 179 -17.02 -13.93 -18.10
C ALA A 179 -17.45 -12.64 -18.83
N ASP A 180 -16.74 -11.51 -18.67
CA ASP A 180 -17.18 -10.22 -19.24
C ASP A 180 -16.72 -9.96 -20.68
N GLY A 181 -15.99 -10.90 -21.28
CA GLY A 181 -15.48 -10.81 -22.65
C GLY A 181 -14.32 -9.84 -22.84
N LYS A 182 -13.79 -9.25 -21.78
CA LYS A 182 -12.67 -8.31 -21.84
C LYS A 182 -11.33 -9.00 -21.65
N VAL A 183 -10.28 -8.36 -22.16
CA VAL A 183 -8.90 -8.81 -21.98
C VAL A 183 -8.33 -8.22 -20.69
N TYR A 184 -7.68 -9.07 -19.90
CA TYR A 184 -6.95 -8.71 -18.70
C TYR A 184 -5.54 -9.27 -18.76
N ILE A 185 -4.56 -8.46 -18.34
CA ILE A 185 -3.18 -8.91 -18.20
C ILE A 185 -3.02 -9.47 -16.79
N VAL A 186 -2.88 -10.79 -16.69
CA VAL A 186 -2.68 -11.51 -15.43
C VAL A 186 -1.41 -12.36 -15.57
N PRO A 187 -0.52 -12.40 -14.56
CA PRO A 187 0.64 -13.28 -14.56
C PRO A 187 0.28 -14.75 -14.79
N ALA A 188 1.24 -15.55 -15.27
CA ALA A 188 1.02 -16.96 -15.57
C ALA A 188 0.56 -17.75 -14.33
N GLY A 189 1.10 -17.44 -13.14
CA GLY A 189 0.65 -18.01 -11.86
C GLY A 189 -0.62 -17.35 -11.29
N GLY A 190 -1.33 -16.56 -12.09
CA GLY A 190 -2.57 -15.89 -11.72
C GLY A 190 -2.39 -14.74 -10.74
N VAL A 191 -3.51 -14.32 -10.12
CA VAL A 191 -3.53 -13.28 -9.09
C VAL A 191 -2.66 -13.65 -7.88
N ARG A 192 -2.61 -14.95 -7.54
CA ARG A 192 -1.75 -15.47 -6.46
C ARG A 192 -0.29 -15.09 -6.68
N GLU A 193 0.28 -15.43 -7.84
CA GLU A 193 1.66 -15.06 -8.14
C GLU A 193 1.83 -13.55 -8.27
N GLY A 194 0.84 -12.86 -8.83
CA GLY A 194 0.92 -11.43 -9.12
C GLY A 194 0.88 -10.51 -7.90
N LEU A 195 0.02 -10.81 -6.91
CA LEU A 195 -0.33 -9.88 -5.82
C LEU A 195 -0.23 -10.49 -4.42
N CYS A 196 -0.44 -11.80 -4.25
CA CYS A 196 -0.54 -12.43 -2.93
C CYS A 196 0.75 -12.24 -2.12
N GLY A 197 0.63 -11.68 -0.93
CA GLY A 197 1.77 -11.49 -0.04
C GLY A 197 2.80 -10.49 -0.57
N LYS A 198 2.41 -9.60 -1.49
CA LYS A 198 3.29 -8.59 -2.09
C LYS A 198 2.89 -7.18 -1.70
N ALA A 199 3.87 -6.30 -1.62
CA ALA A 199 3.71 -4.86 -1.48
C ALA A 199 4.87 -4.15 -2.18
N VAL A 200 4.70 -2.88 -2.55
CA VAL A 200 5.75 -2.10 -3.21
C VAL A 200 6.07 -0.88 -2.36
N LEU A 201 7.29 -0.81 -1.83
CA LEU A 201 7.81 0.38 -1.18
C LEU A 201 8.28 1.36 -2.25
N LEU A 202 7.88 2.63 -2.17
CA LEU A 202 8.32 3.68 -3.09
C LEU A 202 9.16 4.71 -2.32
N ARG A 203 10.32 5.09 -2.86
CA ARG A 203 11.18 6.13 -2.27
C ARG A 203 11.60 7.15 -3.33
N PRO A 204 11.52 8.47 -3.08
CA PRO A 204 12.05 9.46 -4.01
C PRO A 204 13.52 9.21 -4.33
N ARG A 205 13.91 9.42 -5.59
CA ARG A 205 15.34 9.42 -5.96
C ARG A 205 16.01 10.65 -5.33
N PRO A 206 17.21 10.49 -4.74
CA PRO A 206 17.99 11.62 -4.25
C PRO A 206 18.39 12.57 -5.39
#